data_AF-A0A1X1QYT7-F1
#
_entry.id   AF-A0A1X1QYT7-F1
#
_cell.length_a   1.000
_cell.length_b   1.000
_cell.length_c   1.000
_cell.angle_alpha   90.00
_cell.angle_beta   90.00
_cell.angle_gamma   90.00
#
_symmetry.space_group_name_H-M   'P 1'
#
loop_
_entity.id
_entity.type
_entity.pdbx_description
1 polymer ?
#
loop_
_entity_poly.entity_id
_entity_poly.type
_entity_poly.pdbx_seq_one_letter_code
_entity_poly.pdbx_strand_id
1 'polypeptide(L)' 'MTHMIIGGVPVALYVVLYLLIWAKKPKRVPEYQMSEKWTYGPILWAATDEVVGAGHGHGHGGHDYTVGGSASGKW' A
#
# COMPACT_ATOMS: atom_id res chain seq x y z
N MET A 1 28.34 28.28 -29.93
CA MET A 1 28.84 28.03 -28.55
C MET A 1 27.80 28.30 -27.47
N THR A 2 27.04 29.40 -27.53
CA THR A 2 26.03 29.77 -26.51
C THR A 2 24.92 28.75 -26.28
N HIS A 3 24.41 28.10 -27.33
CA HIS A 3 23.33 27.10 -27.21
C HIS A 3 23.73 25.85 -26.40
N MET A 4 25.00 25.46 -26.43
CA MET A 4 25.49 24.31 -25.69
C MET A 4 25.61 24.60 -24.19
N ILE A 5 25.88 25.86 -23.83
CA ILE A 5 25.92 26.29 -22.43
C ILE A 5 24.51 26.44 -21.88
N ILE A 6 23.60 27.09 -22.62
CA ILE A 6 22.22 27.36 -22.16
C ILE A 6 21.37 26.09 -22.12
N GLY A 7 21.53 25.17 -23.07
CA GLY A 7 20.78 23.91 -23.10
C GLY A 7 21.53 22.72 -22.49
N GLY A 8 22.81 22.57 -22.83
CA GLY A 8 23.60 21.40 -22.44
C GLY A 8 23.93 21.37 -20.95
N VAL A 9 24.26 22.51 -20.33
CA VAL A 9 24.60 22.55 -18.90
C VAL A 9 23.38 22.22 -18.03
N PRO A 10 22.19 22.80 -18.22
CA PRO A 10 21.02 22.42 -17.43
C PRO A 10 20.62 20.94 -17.61
N VAL A 11 20.70 20.40 -18.83
CA VAL A 11 20.38 18.99 -19.09
C VAL A 11 21.39 18.08 -18.39
N ALA A 12 22.69 18.37 -18.49
CA ALA A 12 23.72 17.59 -17.82
C ALA A 12 23.55 17.62 -16.29
N LEU A 13 23.29 18.81 -15.72
CA LEU A 13 23.02 18.95 -14.28
C LEU A 13 21.78 18.15 -13.86
N TYR A 14 20.70 18.22 -14.62
CA TYR A 14 19.48 17.46 -14.34
C TYR A 14 19.75 15.95 -14.32
N VAL A 15 20.44 15.42 -15.33
CA VAL A 15 20.77 13.98 -15.40
C VAL A 15 21.63 13.55 -14.22
N VAL A 16 22.66 14.32 -13.88
CA VAL A 16 23.52 14.02 -12.73
C VAL A 16 22.72 14.02 -11.43
N LEU A 17 21.91 15.05 -11.18
CA LEU A 17 21.09 15.14 -9.97
C LEU A 17 20.04 14.04 -9.89
N TYR A 18 19.37 13.74 -11.01
CA TYR A 18 18.39 12.66 -11.10
C TYR A 18 19.01 11.32 -10.68
N LEU A 19 20.16 10.97 -11.26
CA LEU A 19 20.87 9.75 -10.92
C LEU A 19 21.30 9.72 -9.45
N LEU A 20 21.85 10.81 -8.92
CA LEU A 20 22.30 10.86 -7.51
C LEU A 20 21.14 10.72 -6.51
N ILE A 21 19.98 11.29 -6.82
CA ILE A 21 18.80 11.26 -5.93
C ILE A 21 18.11 9.90 -6.01
N TRP A 22 17.90 9.37 -7.21
CA TRP A 22 17.13 8.15 -7.44
C TRP A 22 17.94 6.86 -7.30
N ALA A 23 19.28 6.93 -7.32
CA ALA A 23 20.13 5.77 -7.03
C ALA A 23 19.96 5.25 -5.59
N LYS A 24 19.45 6.08 -4.67
CA LYS A 24 19.19 5.66 -3.29
C LYS A 24 17.97 4.73 -3.27
N LYS A 25 18.18 3.46 -2.90
CA LYS A 25 17.08 2.54 -2.65
C LYS A 25 16.13 3.14 -1.60
N PRO A 26 14.82 3.21 -1.86
CA PRO A 26 13.88 3.73 -0.89
C PRO A 26 13.93 2.89 0.38
N LYS A 27 13.78 3.53 1.56
CA LYS A 27 13.70 2.87 2.88
C LYS A 27 12.37 2.13 3.07
N ARG A 28 11.87 1.45 2.03
CA ARG A 28 10.69 0.61 2.13
C ARG A 28 11.10 -0.75 2.66
N VAL A 29 10.26 -1.29 3.52
CA VAL A 29 10.38 -2.66 4.00
C VAL A 29 10.33 -3.60 2.78
N PRO A 30 11.15 -4.67 2.74
CA PRO A 30 11.09 -5.65 1.68
C PRO A 30 9.69 -6.25 1.53
N GLU A 31 9.29 -6.51 0.28
CA GLU A 31 8.04 -7.21 -0.03
C GLU A 31 8.03 -8.61 0.59
N TYR A 32 6.88 -9.05 1.09
CA TYR A 32 6.76 -10.39 1.68
C TYR A 32 6.93 -11.47 0.62
N GLN A 33 7.83 -12.42 0.88
CA GLN A 33 8.07 -13.56 0.00
C GLN A 33 7.25 -14.75 0.49
N MET A 34 6.43 -15.36 -0.38
CA MET A 34 5.56 -16.50 0.00
C MET A 34 6.34 -17.75 0.44
N SER A 35 7.59 -17.89 0.00
CA SER A 35 8.50 -18.97 0.43
C SER A 35 9.05 -18.78 1.85
N GLU A 36 9.02 -17.54 2.36
CA GLU A 36 9.50 -17.20 3.69
C GLU A 36 8.38 -17.32 4.73
N LYS A 37 8.74 -17.48 6.00
CA LYS A 37 7.76 -17.50 7.09
C LYS A 37 7.30 -16.07 7.42
N TRP A 38 6.03 -15.92 7.80
CA TRP A 38 5.50 -14.66 8.30
C TRP A 38 6.13 -14.26 9.63
N THR A 39 6.82 -13.11 9.66
CA THR A 39 7.55 -12.60 10.85
C THR A 39 6.93 -11.33 11.45
N TYR A 40 5.89 -10.78 10.81
CA TYR A 40 5.19 -9.59 11.29
C TYR A 40 4.07 -9.94 12.28
N GLY A 41 3.56 -8.95 12.99
CA GLY A 41 2.35 -9.09 13.80
C GLY A 41 1.10 -9.41 12.95
N PRO A 42 -0.01 -9.84 13.58
CA PRO A 42 -1.27 -10.05 12.88
C PRO A 42 -1.78 -8.73 12.27
N ILE A 43 -2.28 -8.78 11.04
CA ILE A 43 -2.79 -7.61 10.31
C ILE A 43 -4.29 -7.80 10.05
N LEU A 44 -5.08 -6.79 10.42
CA LEU A 44 -6.50 -6.68 10.10
C LEU A 44 -6.74 -5.36 9.36
N TRP A 45 -7.18 -5.45 8.11
CA TRP A 45 -7.61 -4.29 7.33
C TRP A 45 -9.13 -4.33 7.22
N ALA A 46 -9.81 -3.52 8.04
CA ALA A 46 -11.26 -3.39 8.02
C ALA A 46 -11.68 -2.38 6.95
N ALA A 47 -12.76 -2.67 6.23
CA ALA A 47 -13.36 -1.72 5.30
C ALA A 47 -13.95 -0.53 6.07
N THR A 48 -13.75 0.69 5.56
CA THR A 48 -14.22 1.93 6.21
C THR A 48 -15.34 2.64 5.46
N ASP A 49 -15.58 2.25 4.21
CA ASP A 49 -16.44 3.02 3.28
C ASP A 49 -17.92 2.63 3.36
N GLU A 50 -18.27 1.66 4.20
CA GLU A 50 -19.65 1.25 4.41
C GLU A 50 -20.38 2.28 5.29
N VAL A 51 -21.30 3.04 4.68
CA VAL A 51 -22.27 3.87 5.41
C VAL A 51 -23.36 2.95 5.94
N VAL A 52 -23.17 2.42 7.15
CA VAL A 52 -24.25 1.75 7.90
C VAL A 52 -25.18 2.82 8.49
N GLY A 53 -25.89 3.53 7.60
CA GLY A 53 -26.95 4.45 8.00
C GLY A 53 -28.08 3.70 8.69
N ALA A 54 -28.85 4.39 9.54
CA ALA A 54 -29.97 3.86 10.33
C ALA A 54 -31.15 3.27 9.51
N GLY A 55 -30.94 2.92 8.24
CA GLY A 55 -31.98 2.53 7.28
C GLY A 55 -32.03 1.05 6.88
N HIS A 56 -31.24 0.15 7.49
CA HIS A 56 -31.37 -1.31 7.28
C HIS A 56 -31.39 -2.13 8.58
N GLY A 57 -31.72 -1.50 9.71
CA GLY A 57 -31.93 -2.19 10.98
C GLY A 57 -33.39 -2.64 11.13
N HIS A 58 -33.75 -3.81 10.62
CA HIS A 58 -34.80 -4.60 11.27
C HIS A 58 -34.22 -5.11 12.60
N GLY A 59 -34.25 -4.22 13.59
CA GLY A 59 -33.91 -4.52 14.96
C GLY A 59 -34.96 -5.43 15.58
N HIS A 60 -34.61 -6.70 15.73
CA HIS A 60 -35.01 -7.46 16.90
C HIS A 60 -33.74 -7.90 17.62
N GLY A 61 -33.63 -7.44 18.86
CA GLY A 61 -32.43 -7.53 19.67
C GLY A 61 -31.98 -8.96 19.98
N GLY A 62 -30.68 -9.05 20.24
CA GLY A 62 -30.04 -10.18 20.87
C GLY A 62 -29.48 -11.15 19.87
N HIS A 63 -28.26 -10.90 19.41
CA HIS A 63 -27.25 -11.89 19.01
C HIS A 63 -25.99 -11.16 18.53
N ASP A 64 -25.29 -10.44 19.43
CA ASP A 64 -24.12 -9.62 19.07
C ASP A 64 -22.94 -10.47 18.52
N TYR A 65 -22.96 -11.79 18.70
CA TYR A 65 -21.96 -12.73 18.15
C TYR A 65 -22.61 -14.08 17.80
N THR A 66 -23.50 -14.11 16.81
CA THR A 66 -23.87 -15.38 16.16
C THR A 66 -22.89 -15.72 15.06
N VAL A 67 -22.40 -16.97 15.08
CA VAL A 67 -21.50 -17.49 14.04
C VAL A 67 -22.28 -17.65 12.73
N GLY A 68 -21.83 -16.99 11.67
CA GLY A 68 -22.35 -17.13 10.31
C GLY A 68 -21.78 -18.34 9.57
N GLY A 69 -21.73 -18.28 8.23
CA GLY A 69 -21.08 -19.30 7.40
C GLY A 69 -19.55 -19.19 7.39
N SER A 70 -18.86 -20.26 6.97
CA SER A 70 -17.40 -20.30 6.82
C SER A 70 -16.96 -20.91 5.49
N ALA A 71 -15.87 -20.43 4.91
CA ALA A 71 -15.19 -21.03 3.77
C ALA A 71 -13.71 -21.30 4.10
N SER A 72 -13.14 -22.39 3.57
CA SER A 72 -11.74 -22.77 3.78
C SER A 72 -11.16 -23.38 2.50
N GLY A 73 -9.86 -23.15 2.25
CA GLY A 73 -9.12 -23.66 1.10
C GLY A 73 -7.64 -23.77 1.41
N LYS A 74 -6.92 -24.52 0.57
CA LYS A 74 -5.45 -24.60 0.59
C LYS A 74 -4.96 -24.11 -0.78
N TRP A 75 -4.08 -23.13 -0.75
CA TRP A 75 -3.18 -22.77 -1.84
C TRP A 75 -2.21 -23.91 -2.18
#